data_AF-A0AAN9HGS8-F1
#
_entry.id   AF-A0AAN9HGS8-F1
#
_cell.length_a   1.000
_cell.length_b   1.000
_cell.length_c   1.000
_cell.angle_alpha   90.00
_cell.angle_beta   90.00
_cell.angle_gamma   90.00
#
_symmetry.space_group_name_H-M   'P 1'
#
loop_
_entity.id
_entity.type
_entity.pdbx_description
1 polymer ?
#
loop_
_entity_poly.entity_id
_entity_poly.type
_entity_poly.pdbx_seq_one_letter_code
_entity_poly.pdbx_strand_id
1 'polypeptide(L)'
;MTALAEETEVHKCPVAKGLYGFCCTYRFVASVHLQADVLPHLARLSRIFQREKVNFLAIKEQVPVTMACLKNIKDAGDTQPPGSFLAQLHRDLDNPAGLGAFNIVDEEERERRGRGQVKPTREVLWSRYRTQVMEPYLDGLHDRLDRRFQNLNIMGAFHVLGPQAVKEDDSINFESIKTLSTKFLQQPDSHALQDWASLKRHMLTGAFKDMDQLTIMSKLASQHDEWCQIYPSLSKLAAIALTVPISSVNCERDFSTMNRVRPFTVM
;
A
#
# COMPACT_ATOMS: atom_id res chain seq x y z
N MET A 1 -24.80 -9.24 7.92
CA MET A 1 -25.81 -8.56 8.77
C MET A 1 -27.00 -9.45 9.06
N THR A 2 -27.44 -10.30 8.13
CA THR A 2 -28.61 -11.20 8.28
C THR A 2 -28.52 -12.17 9.47
N ALA A 3 -27.39 -12.86 9.66
CA ALA A 3 -27.20 -13.76 10.81
C ALA A 3 -27.19 -13.01 12.16
N LEU A 4 -26.65 -11.79 12.20
CA LEU A 4 -26.69 -10.94 13.39
C LEU A 4 -28.10 -10.43 13.67
N ALA A 5 -28.85 -10.05 12.62
CA ALA A 5 -30.24 -9.65 12.70
C ALA A 5 -31.11 -10.79 13.27
N GLU A 6 -30.89 -12.01 12.79
CA GLU A 6 -31.55 -13.23 13.27
C GLU A 6 -31.20 -13.53 14.74
N GLU A 7 -29.92 -13.46 15.13
CA GLU A 7 -29.52 -13.65 16.54
C GLU A 7 -30.09 -12.56 17.48
N THR A 8 -30.27 -11.32 17.00
CA THR A 8 -30.93 -10.27 17.78
C THR A 8 -32.41 -10.51 18.01
N GLU A 9 -33.12 -10.93 16.96
CA GLU A 9 -34.58 -11.08 17.01
C GLU A 9 -34.97 -12.40 17.69
N VAL A 10 -34.23 -13.49 17.41
CA VAL A 10 -34.54 -14.85 17.88
C VAL A 10 -33.91 -15.13 19.25
N HIS A 11 -32.63 -14.79 19.44
CA HIS A 11 -31.89 -15.16 20.65
C HIS A 11 -31.72 -14.02 21.66
N LYS A 12 -32.19 -12.81 21.34
CA LYS A 12 -32.15 -11.61 22.21
C LYS A 12 -30.77 -11.35 22.83
N CYS A 13 -29.70 -11.75 22.14
CA CYS A 13 -28.35 -11.60 22.64
C CYS A 13 -27.97 -10.10 22.69
N PRO A 14 -27.63 -9.55 23.86
CA PRO A 14 -27.31 -8.13 23.99
C PRO A 14 -26.03 -7.74 23.22
N VAL A 15 -25.08 -8.66 23.08
CA VAL A 15 -23.85 -8.45 22.31
C VAL A 15 -24.14 -8.39 20.81
N ALA A 16 -24.93 -9.35 20.29
CA ALA A 16 -25.38 -9.34 18.90
C ALA A 16 -26.16 -8.06 18.60
N LYS A 17 -26.99 -7.59 19.55
CA LYS A 17 -27.72 -6.33 19.44
C LYS A 17 -26.84 -5.10 19.34
N GLY A 18 -25.81 -5.02 20.16
CA GLY A 18 -24.84 -3.93 20.10
C GLY A 18 -24.08 -3.91 18.77
N LEU A 19 -23.60 -5.08 18.32
CA LEU A 19 -22.86 -5.22 17.06
C LEU A 19 -23.73 -4.92 15.84
N TYR A 20 -24.97 -5.43 15.81
CA TYR A 20 -25.93 -5.13 14.75
C TYR A 20 -26.22 -3.63 14.68
N GLY A 21 -26.50 -2.99 15.81
CA GLY A 21 -26.72 -1.54 15.88
C GLY A 21 -25.53 -0.74 15.36
N PHE A 22 -24.29 -1.15 15.66
CA PHE A 22 -23.09 -0.53 15.12
C PHE A 22 -22.93 -0.73 13.61
N CYS A 23 -23.15 -1.95 13.10
CA CYS A 23 -23.08 -2.26 11.68
C CYS A 23 -24.15 -1.52 10.86
N CYS A 24 -25.28 -1.20 11.47
CA CYS A 24 -26.34 -0.40 10.88
C CYS A 24 -26.13 1.12 11.01
N THR A 25 -24.91 1.60 11.31
CA THR A 25 -24.62 3.04 11.26
C THR A 25 -24.18 3.46 9.86
N TYR A 26 -24.60 4.66 9.43
CA TYR A 26 -24.14 5.24 8.16
C TYR A 26 -22.60 5.27 8.06
N ARG A 27 -21.93 5.65 9.15
CA ARG A 27 -20.45 5.72 9.22
C ARG A 27 -19.81 4.37 8.95
N PHE A 28 -20.34 3.28 9.53
CA PHE A 28 -19.80 1.95 9.30
C PHE A 28 -19.97 1.53 7.84
N VAL A 29 -21.18 1.68 7.28
CA VAL A 29 -21.47 1.31 5.89
C VAL A 29 -20.59 2.11 4.93
N ALA A 30 -20.49 3.42 5.10
CA ALA A 30 -19.62 4.27 4.29
C ALA A 30 -18.13 3.90 4.43
N SER A 31 -17.71 3.48 5.64
CA SER A 31 -16.35 2.97 5.89
C SER A 31 -16.07 1.69 5.14
N VAL A 32 -17.03 0.76 5.07
CA VAL A 32 -16.88 -0.48 4.28
C VAL A 32 -16.71 -0.18 2.79
N HIS A 33 -17.49 0.76 2.24
CA HIS A 33 -17.36 1.18 0.85
C HIS A 33 -16.01 1.87 0.58
N LEU A 34 -15.56 2.76 1.48
CA LEU A 34 -14.23 3.37 1.40
C LEU A 34 -13.12 2.31 1.40
N GLN A 35 -13.21 1.31 2.28
CA GLN A 35 -12.24 0.23 2.35
C GLN A 35 -12.24 -0.63 1.08
N ALA A 36 -13.40 -0.85 0.47
CA ALA A 36 -13.50 -1.57 -0.79
C ALA A 36 -12.80 -0.85 -1.95
N ASP A 37 -12.77 0.49 -1.95
CA ASP A 37 -12.00 1.30 -2.91
C ASP A 37 -10.50 1.36 -2.57
N VAL A 38 -10.13 1.50 -1.29
CA VAL A 38 -8.74 1.68 -0.85
C VAL A 38 -7.91 0.39 -0.89
N LEU A 39 -8.48 -0.71 -0.43
CA LEU A 39 -7.71 -1.94 -0.19
C LEU A 39 -7.17 -2.61 -1.44
N PRO A 40 -7.85 -2.64 -2.61
CA PRO A 40 -7.25 -3.17 -3.83
C PRO A 40 -5.89 -2.52 -4.17
N HIS A 41 -5.75 -1.21 -3.94
CA HIS A 41 -4.51 -0.48 -4.17
C HIS A 41 -3.41 -0.87 -3.17
N LEU A 42 -3.75 -0.99 -1.89
CA LEU A 42 -2.82 -1.45 -0.86
C LEU A 42 -2.43 -2.92 -1.03
N ALA A 43 -3.36 -3.77 -1.47
CA ALA A 43 -3.09 -5.19 -1.75
C ALA A 43 -2.09 -5.34 -2.90
N ARG A 44 -2.29 -4.57 -3.98
CA ARG A 44 -1.37 -4.56 -5.12
C ARG A 44 0.03 -4.14 -4.69
N LEU A 45 0.13 -3.09 -3.87
CA LEU A 45 1.40 -2.63 -3.33
C LEU A 45 2.04 -3.70 -2.41
N SER A 46 1.27 -4.30 -1.50
CA SER A 46 1.74 -5.36 -0.61
C SER A 46 2.29 -6.57 -1.38
N ARG A 47 1.61 -6.99 -2.45
CA ARG A 47 2.06 -8.12 -3.28
C ARG A 47 3.41 -7.90 -3.93
N ILE A 48 3.79 -6.65 -4.23
CA ILE A 48 5.11 -6.35 -4.79
C ILE A 48 6.21 -6.58 -3.74
N PHE A 49 5.95 -6.23 -2.49
CA PHE A 49 6.87 -6.46 -1.37
C PHE A 49 6.98 -7.92 -0.96
N GLN A 50 5.98 -8.74 -1.26
CA GLN A 50 5.92 -10.16 -0.92
C GLN A 50 6.51 -11.08 -2.00
N ARG A 51 7.00 -10.54 -3.12
CA ARG A 51 7.64 -11.38 -4.14
C ARG A 51 8.95 -11.93 -3.61
N GLU A 52 9.18 -13.22 -3.87
CA GLU A 52 10.42 -13.94 -3.52
C GLU A 52 11.67 -13.19 -4.03
N LYS A 53 11.55 -12.60 -5.22
CA LYS A 53 12.57 -11.72 -5.80
C LYS A 53 12.06 -10.29 -5.78
N VAL A 54 12.60 -9.52 -4.83
CA VAL A 54 12.27 -8.10 -4.67
C VAL A 54 12.76 -7.30 -5.87
N ASN A 55 11.86 -6.55 -6.51
CA ASN A 55 12.19 -5.65 -7.60
C ASN A 55 12.12 -4.20 -7.11
N PHE A 56 13.29 -3.59 -6.88
CA PHE A 56 13.45 -2.22 -6.42
C PHE A 56 12.80 -1.18 -7.35
N LEU A 57 12.85 -1.40 -8.66
CA LEU A 57 12.26 -0.50 -9.65
C LEU A 57 10.73 -0.55 -9.59
N ALA A 58 10.17 -1.76 -9.51
CA ALA A 58 8.72 -1.93 -9.35
C ALA A 58 8.18 -1.28 -8.06
N ILE A 59 8.97 -1.27 -6.98
CA ILE A 59 8.61 -0.55 -5.75
C ILE A 59 8.68 0.97 -5.97
N LYS A 60 9.77 1.47 -6.57
CA LYS A 60 9.95 2.90 -6.90
C LYS A 60 8.79 3.44 -7.73
N GLU A 61 8.29 2.66 -8.68
CA GLU A 61 7.19 3.04 -9.56
C GLU A 61 5.81 2.89 -8.90
N GLN A 62 5.57 1.80 -8.16
CA GLN A 62 4.23 1.52 -7.65
C GLN A 62 3.84 2.37 -6.44
N VAL A 63 4.79 2.77 -5.58
CA VAL A 63 4.48 3.58 -4.38
C VAL A 63 3.84 4.93 -4.78
N PRO A 64 4.42 5.74 -5.68
CA PRO A 64 3.80 6.99 -6.14
C PRO A 64 2.44 6.77 -6.80
N VAL A 65 2.29 5.72 -7.61
CA VAL A 65 1.01 5.38 -8.25
C VAL A 65 -0.07 5.11 -7.19
N THR A 66 0.26 4.33 -6.16
CA THR A 66 -0.69 4.05 -5.07
C THR A 66 -1.04 5.31 -4.28
N MET A 67 -0.06 6.17 -3.98
CA MET A 67 -0.32 7.46 -3.31
C MET A 67 -1.22 8.37 -4.15
N ALA A 68 -0.99 8.44 -5.47
CA ALA A 68 -1.85 9.18 -6.39
C ALA A 68 -3.28 8.62 -6.44
N CYS A 69 -3.45 7.28 -6.46
CA CYS A 69 -4.78 6.67 -6.39
C CYS A 69 -5.52 7.05 -5.09
N LEU A 70 -4.86 7.00 -3.94
CA LEU A 70 -5.46 7.38 -2.65
C LEU A 70 -5.86 8.84 -2.62
N LYS A 71 -5.00 9.72 -3.18
CA LYS A 71 -5.30 11.14 -3.33
C LYS A 71 -6.49 11.37 -4.26
N ASN A 72 -6.57 10.64 -5.37
CA ASN A 72 -7.71 10.75 -6.28
C ASN A 72 -9.02 10.32 -5.61
N ILE A 73 -9.03 9.28 -4.77
CA ILE A 73 -10.22 8.89 -3.98
C ILE A 73 -10.64 10.03 -3.04
N LYS A 74 -9.68 10.68 -2.38
CA LYS A 74 -9.93 11.85 -1.51
C LYS A 74 -10.50 13.03 -2.30
N ASP A 75 -9.81 13.43 -3.36
CA ASP A 75 -10.12 14.62 -4.15
C ASP A 75 -11.43 14.48 -4.92
N ALA A 76 -11.78 13.25 -5.33
CA ALA A 76 -13.04 12.97 -6.01
C ALA A 76 -14.25 13.27 -5.14
N GLY A 77 -14.14 13.23 -3.80
CA GLY A 77 -15.19 13.67 -2.87
C GLY A 77 -16.56 13.11 -3.23
N ASP A 78 -17.45 13.98 -3.71
CA ASP A 78 -18.84 13.66 -4.05
C ASP A 78 -19.01 13.14 -5.48
N THR A 79 -17.99 13.33 -6.34
CA THR A 79 -17.93 12.91 -7.74
C THR A 79 -16.99 11.73 -7.90
N GLN A 80 -17.24 10.66 -7.16
CA GLN A 80 -16.46 9.43 -7.26
C GLN A 80 -16.55 8.82 -8.67
N PRO A 81 -15.45 8.26 -9.20
CA PRO A 81 -15.41 7.77 -10.58
C PRO A 81 -16.36 6.57 -10.79
N PRO A 82 -16.87 6.37 -12.02
CA PRO A 82 -17.69 5.21 -12.34
C PRO A 82 -16.95 3.90 -12.00
N GLY A 83 -17.58 3.05 -11.20
CA GLY A 83 -17.00 1.78 -10.72
C GLY A 83 -16.42 1.84 -9.31
N SER A 84 -16.33 3.01 -8.68
CA SER A 84 -16.05 3.13 -7.24
C SER A 84 -17.21 2.57 -6.41
N PHE A 85 -16.88 1.94 -5.29
CA PHE A 85 -17.85 1.51 -4.29
C PHE A 85 -18.48 2.71 -3.56
N LEU A 86 -17.71 3.76 -3.26
CA LEU A 86 -18.27 5.00 -2.70
C LEU A 86 -19.30 5.67 -3.63
N ALA A 87 -19.13 5.59 -4.96
CA ALA A 87 -20.13 6.06 -5.91
C ALA A 87 -21.44 5.25 -5.87
N GLN A 88 -21.41 4.03 -5.34
CA GLN A 88 -22.57 3.14 -5.21
C GLN A 88 -23.27 3.26 -3.86
N LEU A 89 -22.60 3.78 -2.83
CA LEU A 89 -23.10 3.90 -1.46
C LEU A 89 -24.58 4.34 -1.36
N HIS A 90 -24.94 5.45 -2.01
CA HIS A 90 -26.31 5.96 -1.93
C HIS A 90 -27.32 5.05 -2.63
N ARG A 91 -26.94 4.43 -3.75
CA ARG A 91 -27.78 3.45 -4.46
C ARG A 91 -27.96 2.18 -3.67
N ASP A 92 -26.92 1.70 -3.01
CA ASP A 92 -26.97 0.46 -2.22
C ASP A 92 -27.84 0.66 -0.98
N LEU A 93 -27.77 1.83 -0.34
CA LEU A 93 -28.66 2.24 0.76
C LEU A 93 -30.14 2.34 0.33
N ASP A 94 -30.40 2.60 -0.95
CA ASP A 94 -31.75 2.65 -1.51
C ASP A 94 -32.26 1.30 -2.02
N ASN A 95 -31.40 0.29 -2.12
CA ASN A 95 -31.78 -1.02 -2.62
C ASN A 95 -32.54 -1.81 -1.53
N PRO A 96 -33.87 -2.03 -1.68
CA PRO A 96 -34.67 -2.72 -0.68
C PRO A 96 -34.36 -4.22 -0.59
N ALA A 97 -33.68 -4.80 -1.58
CA ALA A 97 -33.20 -6.19 -1.54
C ALA A 97 -31.81 -6.32 -0.90
N GLY A 98 -31.12 -5.20 -0.66
CA GLY A 98 -29.76 -5.13 -0.12
C GLY A 98 -29.70 -4.28 1.15
N LEU A 99 -28.86 -3.24 1.16
CA LEU A 99 -28.64 -2.42 2.37
C LEU A 99 -29.88 -1.64 2.82
N GLY A 100 -30.81 -1.32 1.91
CA GLY A 100 -32.09 -0.68 2.21
C GLY A 100 -33.06 -1.55 3.02
N ALA A 101 -32.83 -2.87 3.09
CA ALA A 101 -33.59 -3.76 3.99
C ALA A 101 -33.19 -3.56 5.47
N PHE A 102 -32.02 -3.00 5.73
CA PHE A 102 -31.53 -2.77 7.08
C PHE A 102 -31.90 -1.36 7.54
N ASN A 103 -32.25 -1.22 8.82
CA ASN A 103 -32.53 0.07 9.42
C ASN A 103 -31.23 0.84 9.66
N ILE A 104 -30.63 1.37 8.58
CA ILE A 104 -29.41 2.16 8.66
C ILE A 104 -29.73 3.50 9.32
N VAL A 105 -29.19 3.70 10.51
CA VAL A 105 -29.43 4.86 11.36
C VAL A 105 -28.24 5.83 11.33
N ASP A 106 -28.53 7.07 11.68
CA ASP A 106 -27.50 8.02 12.08
C ASP A 106 -26.82 7.55 13.37
N GLU A 107 -25.55 7.90 13.55
CA GLU A 107 -24.89 7.66 14.83
C GLU A 107 -25.58 8.53 15.90
N GLU A 108 -26.36 7.93 16.79
CA GLU A 108 -26.82 8.60 18.00
C GLU A 108 -25.60 8.99 18.83
N GLU A 109 -25.23 10.26 18.76
CA GLU A 109 -24.26 10.85 19.66
C GLU A 109 -24.83 10.71 21.08
N ARG A 110 -24.18 9.91 21.93
CA ARG A 110 -24.57 9.68 23.33
C ARG A 110 -24.82 10.98 24.12
N GLU A 111 -24.34 12.11 23.62
CA GLU A 111 -24.43 13.44 24.22
C GLU A 111 -25.76 14.19 23.99
N ARG A 112 -26.66 13.73 23.10
CA ARG A 112 -27.89 14.48 22.76
C ARG A 112 -29.20 13.73 23.00
N ARG A 113 -29.32 13.02 24.12
CA ARG A 113 -30.63 12.58 24.63
C ARG A 113 -31.45 13.80 25.07
N GLY A 114 -32.36 14.30 24.21
CA GLY A 114 -33.43 15.19 24.68
C GLY A 114 -33.85 16.36 23.81
N ARG A 115 -33.36 16.52 22.57
CA ARG A 115 -33.99 17.47 21.63
C ARG A 115 -34.52 16.71 20.43
N GLY A 116 -35.81 16.86 20.14
CA GLY A 116 -36.42 16.32 18.93
C GLY A 116 -35.64 16.82 17.72
N GLN A 117 -34.72 15.99 17.22
CA GLN A 117 -33.91 16.31 16.06
C GLN A 117 -34.61 15.77 14.83
N VAL A 118 -34.85 16.67 13.88
CA VAL A 118 -35.15 16.32 12.49
C VAL A 118 -34.06 15.36 12.04
N LYS A 119 -34.44 14.18 11.51
CA LYS A 119 -33.48 13.21 10.98
C LYS A 119 -32.56 13.92 9.98
N PRO A 120 -31.23 13.90 10.17
CA PRO A 120 -30.30 14.57 9.27
C PRO A 120 -30.44 13.99 7.85
N THR A 121 -30.38 14.86 6.84
CA THR A 121 -30.33 14.45 5.43
C THR A 121 -29.05 13.68 5.13
N ARG A 122 -29.09 12.81 4.12
CA ARG A 122 -27.93 12.00 3.71
C ARG A 122 -26.71 12.85 3.31
N GLU A 123 -26.93 14.01 2.72
CA GLU A 123 -25.88 14.97 2.37
C GLU A 123 -25.10 15.44 3.62
N VAL A 124 -25.80 15.68 4.73
CA VAL A 124 -25.18 16.07 6.00
C VAL A 124 -24.39 14.91 6.60
N LEU A 125 -24.95 13.69 6.54
CA LEU A 125 -24.26 12.47 7.00
C LEU A 125 -22.98 12.21 6.18
N TRP A 126 -23.05 12.37 4.86
CA TRP A 126 -21.92 12.23 3.95
C TRP A 126 -20.84 13.28 4.21
N SER A 127 -21.22 14.56 4.30
CA SER A 127 -20.28 15.66 4.58
C SER A 127 -19.56 15.45 5.92
N ARG A 128 -20.30 15.01 6.96
CA ARG A 128 -19.72 14.67 8.26
C ARG A 128 -18.78 13.47 8.16
N TYR A 129 -19.19 12.40 7.48
CA TYR A 129 -18.35 11.21 7.28
C TYR A 129 -17.05 11.56 6.56
N ARG A 130 -17.13 12.34 5.49
CA ARG A 130 -16.00 12.78 4.69
C ARG A 130 -14.95 13.50 5.54
N THR A 131 -15.39 14.52 6.27
CA THR A 131 -14.49 15.38 7.08
C THR A 131 -13.96 14.68 8.33
N GLN A 132 -14.76 13.83 8.99
CA GLN A 132 -14.39 13.19 10.25
C GLN A 132 -13.72 11.83 10.11
N VAL A 133 -13.86 11.17 8.95
CA VAL A 133 -13.34 9.80 8.71
C VAL A 133 -12.48 9.75 7.47
N MET A 134 -13.07 10.03 6.32
CA MET A 134 -12.45 9.73 5.03
C MET A 134 -11.15 10.52 4.83
N GLU A 135 -11.21 11.84 4.98
CA GLU A 135 -10.07 12.72 4.78
C GLU A 135 -8.95 12.43 5.79
N PRO A 136 -9.20 12.38 7.13
CA PRO A 136 -8.15 12.04 8.09
C PRO A 136 -7.54 10.65 7.89
N TYR A 137 -8.35 9.66 7.47
CA TYR A 137 -7.86 8.31 7.20
C TYR A 137 -6.94 8.28 5.97
N LEU A 138 -7.38 8.88 4.87
CA LEU A 138 -6.61 8.91 3.62
C LEU A 138 -5.34 9.75 3.77
N ASP A 139 -5.39 10.87 4.47
CA ASP A 139 -4.22 11.69 4.80
C ASP A 139 -3.23 10.93 5.68
N GLY A 140 -3.73 10.30 6.75
CA GLY A 140 -2.89 9.47 7.61
C GLY A 140 -2.27 8.27 6.89
N LEU A 141 -2.95 7.70 5.89
CA LEU A 141 -2.39 6.63 5.06
C LEU A 141 -1.33 7.17 4.09
N HIS A 142 -1.61 8.31 3.45
CA HIS A 142 -0.67 8.98 2.55
C HIS A 142 0.62 9.38 3.29
N ASP A 143 0.51 10.02 4.45
CA ASP A 143 1.65 10.43 5.28
C ASP A 143 2.50 9.24 5.75
N ARG A 144 1.87 8.11 6.10
CA ARG A 144 2.59 6.90 6.50
C ARG A 144 3.35 6.28 5.33
N LEU A 145 2.76 6.26 4.13
CA LEU A 145 3.44 5.80 2.93
C LEU A 145 4.60 6.73 2.57
N ASP A 146 4.36 8.05 2.59
CA ASP A 146 5.39 9.06 2.31
C ASP A 146 6.58 8.94 3.28
N ARG A 147 6.32 8.94 4.60
CA ARG A 147 7.36 8.79 5.63
C ARG A 147 8.12 7.48 5.52
N ARG A 148 7.44 6.38 5.18
CA ARG A 148 8.08 5.07 5.01
C ARG A 148 8.97 5.04 3.76
N PHE A 149 8.60 5.76 2.72
CA PHE A 149 9.23 5.68 1.39
C PHE A 149 9.87 7.00 0.95
N GLN A 150 10.38 7.81 1.88
CA GLN A 150 11.06 9.09 1.56
C GLN A 150 12.26 8.92 0.62
N ASN A 151 12.89 7.74 0.64
CA ASN A 151 14.12 7.46 -0.10
C ASN A 151 13.91 6.50 -1.29
N LEU A 152 12.75 6.59 -1.97
CA LEU A 152 12.43 5.75 -3.14
C LEU A 152 13.49 5.79 -4.23
N ASN A 153 14.09 6.96 -4.48
CA ASN A 153 15.14 7.12 -5.48
C ASN A 153 16.40 6.32 -5.12
N ILE A 154 16.80 6.33 -3.84
CA ILE A 154 17.95 5.55 -3.34
C ILE A 154 17.64 4.06 -3.43
N MET A 155 16.43 3.66 -3.02
CA MET A 155 16.00 2.27 -3.08
C MET A 155 15.98 1.75 -4.52
N GLY A 156 15.39 2.52 -5.45
CA GLY A 156 15.37 2.19 -6.87
C GLY A 156 16.76 2.16 -7.50
N ALA A 157 17.70 2.98 -7.04
CA ALA A 157 19.07 3.00 -7.55
C ALA A 157 19.80 1.66 -7.34
N PHE A 158 19.43 0.85 -6.33
CA PHE A 158 19.97 -0.51 -6.18
C PHE A 158 19.61 -1.45 -7.33
N HIS A 159 18.65 -1.08 -8.20
CA HIS A 159 18.37 -1.79 -9.44
C HIS A 159 19.63 -2.00 -10.30
N VAL A 160 20.58 -1.05 -10.26
CA VAL A 160 21.84 -1.13 -11.01
C VAL A 160 22.65 -2.39 -10.68
N LEU A 161 22.52 -2.97 -9.48
CA LEU A 161 23.23 -4.19 -9.09
C LEU A 161 22.61 -5.48 -9.66
N GLY A 162 21.59 -5.36 -10.52
CA GLY A 162 20.89 -6.48 -11.14
C GLY A 162 21.22 -6.67 -12.62
N PRO A 163 20.92 -7.86 -13.18
CA PRO A 163 21.19 -8.16 -14.58
C PRO A 163 20.28 -7.39 -15.55
N GLN A 164 19.16 -6.83 -15.08
CA GLN A 164 18.24 -6.05 -15.91
C GLN A 164 18.80 -4.66 -16.25
N ALA A 165 19.59 -4.07 -15.34
CA ALA A 165 20.24 -2.78 -15.54
C ALA A 165 21.19 -2.76 -16.74
N VAL A 166 21.70 -3.93 -17.14
CA VAL A 166 22.57 -4.10 -18.31
C VAL A 166 21.90 -3.66 -19.61
N LYS A 167 20.56 -3.77 -19.70
CA LYS A 167 19.77 -3.38 -20.87
C LYS A 167 19.41 -1.89 -20.86
N GLU A 168 19.59 -1.21 -19.74
CA GLU A 168 19.31 0.22 -19.61
C GLU A 168 20.46 1.05 -20.19
N ASP A 169 20.17 2.32 -20.47
CA ASP A 169 21.18 3.28 -20.88
C ASP A 169 22.22 3.46 -19.76
N ASP A 170 23.49 3.55 -20.14
CA ASP A 170 24.59 3.76 -19.21
C ASP A 170 24.44 5.09 -18.45
N SER A 171 23.78 6.09 -19.05
CA SER A 171 23.46 7.34 -18.36
C SER A 171 22.62 7.11 -17.08
N ILE A 172 21.56 6.30 -17.16
CA ILE A 172 20.66 5.97 -16.05
C ILE A 172 21.39 5.17 -14.96
N ASN A 173 22.22 4.21 -15.40
CA ASN A 173 23.04 3.40 -14.49
C ASN A 173 24.06 4.25 -13.74
N PHE A 174 24.71 5.19 -14.42
CA PHE A 174 25.69 6.09 -13.81
C PHE A 174 25.03 7.03 -12.80
N GLU A 175 23.84 7.57 -13.09
CA GLU A 175 23.08 8.36 -12.11
C GLU A 175 22.70 7.55 -10.87
N SER A 176 22.30 6.29 -11.07
CA SER A 176 21.96 5.37 -9.98
C SER A 176 23.18 5.09 -9.08
N ILE A 177 24.33 4.79 -9.68
CA ILE A 177 25.59 4.57 -8.95
C ILE A 177 26.01 5.85 -8.22
N LYS A 178 25.95 7.01 -8.87
CA LYS A 178 26.28 8.30 -8.25
C LYS A 178 25.39 8.58 -7.04
N THR A 179 24.10 8.29 -7.15
CA THR A 179 23.13 8.43 -6.05
C THR A 179 23.53 7.56 -4.86
N LEU A 180 23.87 6.29 -5.10
CA LEU A 180 24.29 5.35 -4.07
C LEU A 180 25.64 5.73 -3.43
N SER A 181 26.63 6.07 -4.26
CA SER A 181 27.98 6.47 -3.80
C SER A 181 27.93 7.74 -2.95
N THR A 182 27.14 8.74 -3.36
CA THR A 182 26.95 9.98 -2.60
C THR A 182 26.31 9.69 -1.24
N LYS A 183 25.31 8.81 -1.20
CA LYS A 183 24.57 8.52 0.03
C LYS A 183 25.34 7.65 1.02
N PHE A 184 25.97 6.58 0.54
CA PHE A 184 26.50 5.52 1.40
C PHE A 184 28.02 5.47 1.46
N LEU A 185 28.70 5.84 0.37
CA LEU A 185 30.17 5.82 0.32
C LEU A 185 30.77 7.18 0.71
N GLN A 186 29.95 8.25 0.74
CA GLN A 186 30.38 9.63 0.99
C GLN A 186 31.53 10.09 0.06
N GLN A 187 31.67 9.43 -1.09
CA GLN A 187 32.72 9.64 -2.08
C GLN A 187 32.08 9.69 -3.47
N PRO A 188 31.78 10.88 -4.00
CA PRO A 188 31.14 11.02 -5.31
C PRO A 188 32.04 10.53 -6.46
N ASP A 189 33.37 10.58 -6.28
CA ASP A 189 34.38 10.07 -7.21
C ASP A 189 34.81 8.63 -6.87
N SER A 190 33.92 7.84 -6.26
CA SER A 190 34.22 6.43 -5.97
C SER A 190 34.56 5.69 -7.28
N HIS A 191 35.53 4.78 -7.23
CA HIS A 191 35.83 3.84 -8.33
C HIS A 191 34.62 3.00 -8.77
N ALA A 192 33.49 3.05 -8.06
CA ALA A 192 32.25 2.37 -8.39
C ALA A 192 31.78 2.56 -9.84
N LEU A 193 31.99 3.73 -10.46
CA LEU A 193 31.62 3.96 -11.86
C LEU A 193 32.54 3.18 -12.83
N GLN A 194 33.83 3.07 -12.51
CA GLN A 194 34.80 2.28 -13.28
C GLN A 194 34.54 0.78 -13.07
N ASP A 195 34.31 0.38 -11.82
CA ASP A 195 33.96 -0.98 -11.42
C ASP A 195 32.70 -1.46 -12.14
N TRP A 196 31.71 -0.58 -12.32
CA TRP A 196 30.45 -0.89 -12.98
C TRP A 196 30.63 -1.34 -14.42
N ALA A 197 31.47 -0.66 -15.21
CA ALA A 197 31.72 -1.05 -16.60
C ALA A 197 32.27 -2.48 -16.70
N SER A 198 33.12 -2.87 -15.75
CA SER A 198 33.63 -4.25 -15.66
C SER A 198 32.57 -5.23 -15.17
N LEU A 199 31.80 -4.86 -14.13
CA LEU A 199 30.70 -5.68 -13.61
C LEU A 199 29.63 -5.95 -14.68
N LYS A 200 29.25 -4.94 -15.47
CA LYS A 200 28.33 -5.05 -16.61
C LYS A 200 28.79 -6.12 -17.60
N ARG A 201 30.10 -6.19 -17.88
CA ARG A 201 30.68 -7.23 -18.74
C ARG A 201 30.52 -8.63 -18.14
N HIS A 202 30.75 -8.78 -16.84
CA HIS A 202 30.53 -10.07 -16.16
C HIS A 202 29.07 -10.49 -16.08
N MET A 203 28.12 -9.54 -16.06
CA MET A 203 26.68 -9.82 -16.16
C MET A 203 26.26 -10.24 -17.59
N LEU A 204 26.93 -9.74 -18.63
CA LEU A 204 26.64 -10.08 -20.03
C LEU A 204 27.22 -11.43 -20.46
N THR A 205 28.49 -11.66 -20.16
CA THR A 205 29.26 -12.79 -20.74
C THR A 205 30.04 -13.60 -19.72
N GLY A 206 30.06 -13.17 -18.46
CA GLY A 206 30.94 -13.74 -17.44
C GLY A 206 30.21 -14.51 -16.34
N ALA A 207 30.82 -14.50 -15.15
CA ALA A 207 30.41 -15.29 -14.00
C ALA A 207 29.03 -14.95 -13.42
N PHE A 208 28.42 -13.82 -13.82
CA PHE A 208 27.08 -13.42 -13.39
C PHE A 208 26.02 -13.61 -14.47
N LYS A 209 26.41 -14.14 -15.64
CA LYS A 209 25.47 -14.48 -16.71
C LYS A 209 24.47 -15.50 -16.17
N ASP A 210 23.18 -15.23 -16.37
CA ASP A 210 22.03 -16.03 -15.93
C ASP A 210 21.73 -16.03 -14.41
N MET A 211 22.46 -15.23 -13.61
CA MET A 211 22.16 -15.06 -12.19
C MET A 211 21.09 -13.99 -11.96
N ASP A 212 20.31 -14.13 -10.89
CA ASP A 212 19.38 -13.09 -10.46
C ASP A 212 20.08 -12.03 -9.60
N GLN A 213 19.41 -10.88 -9.42
CA GLN A 213 19.95 -9.74 -8.69
C GLN A 213 20.35 -10.11 -7.26
N LEU A 214 19.57 -10.94 -6.57
CA LEU A 214 19.85 -11.33 -5.19
C LEU A 214 21.09 -12.23 -5.07
N THR A 215 21.26 -13.18 -6.00
CA THR A 215 22.47 -14.02 -6.05
C THR A 215 23.72 -13.18 -6.36
N ILE A 216 23.61 -12.23 -7.30
CA ILE A 216 24.72 -11.32 -7.63
C ILE A 216 25.11 -10.48 -6.43
N MET A 217 24.14 -9.84 -5.76
CA MET A 217 24.42 -9.04 -4.56
C MET A 217 25.02 -9.89 -3.43
N SER A 218 24.55 -11.13 -3.26
CA SER A 218 25.07 -12.04 -2.24
C SER A 218 26.53 -12.43 -2.52
N LYS A 219 26.88 -12.71 -3.78
CA LYS A 219 28.26 -12.98 -4.20
C LYS A 219 29.17 -11.76 -4.09
N LEU A 220 28.68 -10.58 -4.44
CA LEU A 220 29.42 -9.33 -4.27
C LEU A 220 29.70 -9.05 -2.79
N ALA A 221 28.74 -9.30 -1.90
CA ALA A 221 28.87 -9.07 -0.46
C ALA A 221 29.60 -10.20 0.29
N SER A 222 29.80 -11.35 -0.34
CA SER A 222 30.45 -12.52 0.25
C SER A 222 31.92 -12.24 0.55
N GLN A 223 32.36 -12.58 1.77
CA GLN A 223 33.77 -12.56 2.14
C GLN A 223 34.57 -13.75 1.60
N HIS A 224 33.87 -14.77 1.08
CA HIS A 224 34.47 -16.01 0.58
C HIS A 224 34.73 -15.96 -0.93
N ASP A 225 34.21 -14.93 -1.61
CA ASP A 225 34.38 -14.72 -3.03
C ASP A 225 35.39 -13.59 -3.31
N GLU A 226 36.12 -13.70 -4.42
CA GLU A 226 37.12 -12.70 -4.85
C GLU A 226 36.49 -11.36 -5.25
N TRP A 227 35.18 -11.34 -5.55
CA TRP A 227 34.47 -10.16 -6.03
C TRP A 227 34.53 -8.97 -5.08
N CYS A 228 34.61 -9.21 -3.77
CA CYS A 228 34.76 -8.15 -2.77
C CYS A 228 36.11 -7.42 -2.87
N GLN A 229 37.16 -8.12 -3.32
CA GLN A 229 38.48 -7.53 -3.56
C GLN A 229 38.53 -6.78 -4.89
N ILE A 230 37.83 -7.31 -5.91
CA ILE A 230 37.80 -6.73 -7.25
C ILE A 230 36.92 -5.48 -7.30
N TYR A 231 35.77 -5.48 -6.62
CA TYR A 231 34.77 -4.40 -6.66
C TYR A 231 34.37 -3.90 -5.26
N PRO A 232 35.32 -3.38 -4.45
CA PRO A 232 35.09 -3.05 -3.04
C PRO A 232 33.96 -2.04 -2.82
N SER A 233 33.78 -1.08 -3.75
CA SER A 233 32.71 -0.09 -3.67
C SER A 233 31.34 -0.72 -3.92
N LEU A 234 31.21 -1.54 -4.96
CA LEU A 234 29.95 -2.20 -5.32
C LEU A 234 29.58 -3.29 -4.32
N SER A 235 30.56 -3.98 -3.74
CA SER A 235 30.36 -4.95 -2.66
C SER A 235 29.79 -4.34 -1.39
N LYS A 236 30.27 -3.15 -0.99
CA LYS A 236 29.66 -2.40 0.12
C LYS A 236 28.22 -2.02 -0.18
N LEU A 237 27.94 -1.54 -1.39
CA LEU A 237 26.58 -1.21 -1.81
C LEU A 237 25.66 -2.44 -1.83
N ALA A 238 26.14 -3.58 -2.31
CA ALA A 238 25.41 -4.85 -2.31
C ALA A 238 25.11 -5.33 -0.88
N ALA A 239 26.09 -5.25 0.03
CA ALA A 239 25.89 -5.60 1.44
C ALA A 239 24.82 -4.71 2.08
N ILE A 240 24.85 -3.39 1.82
CA ILE A 240 23.81 -2.46 2.28
C ILE A 240 22.45 -2.84 1.71
N ALA A 241 22.35 -3.10 0.40
CA ALA A 241 21.10 -3.47 -0.26
C ALA A 241 20.44 -4.71 0.37
N LEU A 242 21.24 -5.73 0.72
CA LEU A 242 20.77 -6.96 1.36
C LEU A 242 20.27 -6.75 2.80
N THR A 243 20.69 -5.67 3.46
CA THR A 243 20.22 -5.34 4.82
C THR A 243 18.98 -4.45 4.85
N VAL A 244 18.54 -3.92 3.70
CA VAL A 244 17.33 -3.07 3.64
C VAL A 244 16.09 -3.95 3.92
N PRO A 245 15.27 -3.64 4.93
CA PRO A 245 14.09 -4.43 5.26
C PRO A 245 12.95 -4.12 4.26
N ILE A 246 12.98 -4.75 3.09
CA ILE A 246 12.01 -4.50 2.02
C ILE A 246 10.70 -5.28 2.25
N SER A 247 10.74 -6.40 2.99
CA SER A 247 9.63 -7.35 3.13
C SER A 247 8.79 -7.23 4.40
N SER A 248 9.01 -6.24 5.27
CA SER A 248 8.22 -6.09 6.52
C SER A 248 6.86 -5.43 6.27
N VAL A 249 6.00 -6.07 5.48
CA VAL A 249 4.66 -5.56 5.22
C VAL A 249 3.63 -6.41 5.97
N ASN A 250 3.28 -5.95 7.17
CA ASN A 250 2.18 -6.45 8.00
C ASN A 250 0.78 -6.22 7.39
N CYS A 251 0.66 -5.83 6.12
CA CYS A 251 -0.63 -5.54 5.49
C CYS A 251 -1.57 -6.76 5.44
N GLU A 252 -1.06 -7.98 5.58
CA GLU A 252 -1.90 -9.19 5.60
C GLU A 252 -2.92 -9.25 6.74
N ARG A 253 -2.62 -8.70 7.92
CA ARG A 253 -3.54 -8.82 9.08
C ARG A 253 -4.86 -8.08 8.85
N ASP A 254 -4.83 -6.98 8.12
CA ASP A 254 -6.02 -6.18 7.83
C ASP A 254 -6.91 -6.86 6.76
N PHE A 255 -6.29 -7.56 5.78
CA PHE A 255 -7.01 -8.33 4.75
C PHE A 255 -7.75 -9.56 5.29
N SER A 256 -7.15 -10.32 6.20
CA SER A 256 -7.82 -11.50 6.79
C SER A 256 -9.07 -11.11 7.58
N THR A 257 -9.08 -9.91 8.16
CA THR A 257 -10.22 -9.40 8.90
C THR A 257 -11.30 -8.86 7.96
N MET A 258 -10.92 -8.16 6.88
CA MET A 258 -11.89 -7.66 5.89
C MET A 258 -12.51 -8.78 5.03
N ASN A 259 -11.78 -9.84 4.67
CA ASN A 259 -12.37 -10.96 3.91
C ASN A 259 -13.54 -11.63 4.66
N ARG A 260 -13.60 -11.49 6.00
CA ARG A 260 -14.74 -11.92 6.83
C ARG A 260 -15.93 -10.96 6.74
N VAL A 261 -15.71 -9.71 6.33
CA VAL A 261 -16.72 -8.66 6.15
C VAL A 261 -17.22 -8.57 4.70
N ARG A 262 -16.39 -8.98 3.72
CA ARG A 262 -16.72 -9.01 2.29
C ARG A 262 -18.04 -9.70 1.90
N PRO A 263 -18.49 -10.82 2.52
CA PRO A 263 -19.82 -11.36 2.23
C PRO A 263 -20.98 -10.42 2.58
N PHE A 264 -20.73 -9.28 3.25
CA PHE A 264 -21.75 -8.27 3.56
C PHE A 264 -21.84 -7.12 2.55
N THR A 265 -20.99 -7.10 1.51
CA THR A 265 -21.00 -6.06 0.45
C THR A 265 -21.37 -6.61 -0.92
N VAL A 266 -21.54 -7.93 -1.05
CA VAL A 266 -21.91 -8.64 -2.30
C VAL A 266 -23.31 -9.27 -2.19
N MET A 267 -24.18 -8.71 -1.34
CA MET A 267 -25.62 -9.01 -1.31
C MET A 267 -26.42 -7.80 -1.77
#